data_AF-A0A2E3QUI6-F1
#
_entry.id   AF-A0A2E3QUI6-F1
#
_cell.length_a   1.000
_cell.length_b   1.000
_cell.length_c   1.000
_cell.angle_alpha   90.00
_cell.angle_beta   90.00
_cell.angle_gamma   90.00
#
_symmetry.space_group_name_H-M   'P 1'
#
loop_
_entity.id
_entity.type
_entity.pdbx_description
1 polymer ?
#
loop_
_entity_poly.entity_id
_entity_poly.type
_entity_poly.pdbx_seq_one_letter_code
_entity_poly.pdbx_strand_id
1 'polypeptide(L)'
;MTAPLPYSAVLRRIGAEAERLEIEAHAVGGAVRDALLGRPTTDLDVVAVGPGSGIALAKAVATALGVKAPAVYPAFGTAAVTVPATRLAALTGEDEPERLVLEFVGARKESYRADSRKPIVEDGTLDEDLSRRDFTVNALAASLTGDAFGEIVDRFGGLDDLETRVLRTPLDPAVTFADDPLRMVRAARFSTQLGFEVAPEAVEAMTAAADRIGIVSAERITDELHKLLAAPVPSAGLGLLFRTGLLEPILPEVTALAGVEEVGGRAHKDNFWHTLEVVDNLAYLQRGVGVGDRADGYDLWLRWAALLHDVGKVLTKRFERGTGWTFHGHEDVGPRKLIPEIFRRLRLPLGDPLDFVQTIVRLHHRPAALVDSDVTDSAVRRLLMDAGDDIEDLMLLVRADVTSKNARRVRRYLAGFDRVERRFAEGEERDRMRNWEPPVSGDEIKAQLGLDEGVAVGMLKEWVREAVLDGTVPNEHDAAWAYVLARQDEAVRRGALFQSAIRMLKGPQRGAIGAVKEALFWGDVPEDAEAAQAFVEAAVAEALGDDA
;
A
#
# COMPACT_ATOMS: atom_id res chain seq x y z
N MET A 1 35.85 18.43 -7.41
CA MET A 1 35.38 18.18 -6.03
C MET A 1 35.52 16.69 -5.77
N THR A 2 35.94 16.26 -4.56
CA THR A 2 36.02 14.83 -4.21
C THR A 2 34.90 14.45 -3.25
N ALA A 3 34.19 13.36 -3.54
CA ALA A 3 33.14 12.85 -2.66
C ALA A 3 33.73 11.85 -1.65
N PRO A 4 33.36 11.91 -0.36
CA PRO A 4 33.62 10.82 0.56
C PRO A 4 32.72 9.64 0.17
N LEU A 5 33.24 8.75 -0.67
CA LEU A 5 32.45 7.60 -1.12
C LEU A 5 32.35 6.54 0.00
N PRO A 6 31.14 6.01 0.25
CA PRO A 6 30.95 4.92 1.20
C PRO A 6 31.72 3.68 0.74
N TYR A 7 32.13 2.83 1.68
CA TYR A 7 32.92 1.63 1.39
C TYR A 7 34.22 1.90 0.61
N SER A 8 34.91 3.00 0.93
CA SER A 8 36.12 3.44 0.22
C SER A 8 37.18 2.33 0.04
N ALA A 9 37.33 1.42 1.00
CA ALA A 9 38.22 0.26 0.88
C ALA A 9 37.81 -0.69 -0.25
N VAL A 10 36.51 -0.96 -0.40
CA VAL A 10 35.94 -1.79 -1.48
C VAL A 10 36.10 -1.06 -2.81
N LEU A 11 35.73 0.21 -2.87
CA LEU A 11 35.84 1.03 -4.09
C LEU A 11 37.28 1.17 -4.59
N ARG A 12 38.26 1.34 -3.68
CA ARG A 12 39.69 1.33 -4.04
C ARG A 12 40.12 -0.02 -4.61
N ARG A 13 39.57 -1.12 -4.12
CA ARG A 13 39.85 -2.45 -4.67
C ARG A 13 39.27 -2.60 -6.08
N ILE A 14 38.07 -2.06 -6.32
CA ILE A 14 37.48 -2.00 -7.67
C ILE A 14 38.39 -1.18 -8.60
N GLY A 15 38.83 -0.01 -8.15
CA GLY A 15 39.78 0.83 -8.87
C GLY A 15 41.07 0.13 -9.28
N ALA A 16 41.69 -0.58 -8.33
CA ALA A 16 42.93 -1.32 -8.60
C ALA A 16 42.73 -2.46 -9.63
N GLU A 17 41.60 -3.16 -9.58
CA GLU A 17 41.30 -4.18 -10.59
C GLU A 17 40.95 -3.56 -11.95
N ALA A 18 40.30 -2.40 -11.97
CA ALA A 18 40.00 -1.65 -13.18
C ALA A 18 41.29 -1.18 -13.86
N GLU A 19 42.25 -0.61 -13.11
CA GLU A 19 43.58 -0.24 -13.61
C GLU A 19 44.34 -1.45 -14.16
N ARG A 20 44.34 -2.57 -13.43
CA ARG A 20 45.03 -3.80 -13.87
C ARG A 20 44.46 -4.34 -15.18
N LEU A 21 43.18 -4.09 -15.45
CA LEU A 21 42.50 -4.50 -16.67
C LEU A 21 42.47 -3.41 -17.74
N GLU A 22 43.05 -2.24 -17.49
CA GLU A 22 42.98 -1.06 -18.37
C GLU A 22 41.54 -0.64 -18.69
N ILE A 23 40.64 -0.77 -17.69
CA ILE A 23 39.23 -0.41 -17.77
C ILE A 23 39.02 0.91 -17.02
N GLU A 24 38.41 1.88 -17.70
CA GLU A 24 37.87 3.07 -17.06
C GLU A 24 36.60 2.71 -16.27
N ALA A 25 36.58 3.00 -14.96
CA ALA A 25 35.50 2.60 -14.06
C ALA A 25 35.04 3.75 -13.16
N HIS A 26 33.73 3.87 -13.01
CA HIS A 26 33.07 4.94 -12.26
C HIS A 26 32.01 4.38 -11.32
N ALA A 27 31.96 4.86 -10.09
CA ALA A 27 30.75 4.74 -9.28
C ALA A 27 29.72 5.76 -9.80
N VAL A 28 28.45 5.38 -9.91
CA VAL A 28 27.42 6.22 -10.55
C VAL A 28 26.10 6.20 -9.79
N GLY A 29 25.20 7.12 -10.15
CA GLY A 29 23.80 7.00 -9.75
C GLY A 29 23.50 7.43 -8.32
N GLY A 30 22.53 6.73 -7.71
CA GLY A 30 22.04 7.04 -6.38
C GLY A 30 23.14 7.00 -5.31
N ALA A 31 24.11 6.09 -5.44
CA ALA A 31 25.22 5.98 -4.51
C ALA A 31 26.06 7.27 -4.42
N VAL A 32 26.35 7.91 -5.56
CA VAL A 32 27.13 9.16 -5.59
C VAL A 32 26.31 10.31 -5.01
N ARG A 33 25.04 10.42 -5.41
CA ARG A 33 24.10 11.41 -4.86
C ARG A 33 23.97 11.30 -3.35
N ASP A 34 23.72 10.08 -2.86
CA ASP A 34 23.45 9.82 -1.44
C ASP A 34 24.71 10.03 -0.61
N ALA A 35 25.89 9.68 -1.12
CA ALA A 35 27.17 10.02 -0.50
C ALA A 35 27.36 11.54 -0.35
N LEU A 36 27.03 12.32 -1.39
CA LEU A 36 27.10 13.79 -1.36
C LEU A 36 26.08 14.42 -0.40
N LEU A 37 24.93 13.77 -0.20
CA LEU A 37 23.90 14.18 0.76
C LEU A 37 24.16 13.69 2.19
N GLY A 38 25.22 12.91 2.42
CA GLY A 38 25.50 12.29 3.73
C GLY A 38 24.47 11.23 4.13
N ARG A 39 23.83 10.58 3.16
CA ARG A 39 22.85 9.51 3.36
C ARG A 39 23.53 8.13 3.24
N PRO A 40 23.12 7.14 4.05
CA PRO A 40 23.61 5.78 3.88
C PRO A 40 23.14 5.19 2.55
N THR A 41 23.97 4.34 1.94
CA THR A 41 23.63 3.56 0.74
C THR A 41 24.09 2.12 0.93
N THR A 42 23.27 1.17 0.50
CA THR A 42 23.56 -0.28 0.58
C THR A 42 23.85 -0.88 -0.79
N ASP A 43 23.58 -0.13 -1.86
CA ASP A 43 23.80 -0.54 -3.24
C ASP A 43 24.84 0.39 -3.88
N LEU A 44 25.79 -0.21 -4.61
CA LEU A 44 26.82 0.50 -5.35
C LEU A 44 26.79 0.09 -6.82
N ASP A 45 26.45 1.05 -7.67
CA ASP A 45 26.46 0.88 -9.12
C ASP A 45 27.81 1.34 -9.69
N VAL A 46 28.43 0.46 -10.47
CA VAL A 46 29.70 0.69 -11.15
C VAL A 46 29.49 0.61 -12.65
N VAL A 47 29.79 1.71 -13.35
CA VAL A 47 29.88 1.74 -14.81
C VAL A 47 31.33 1.49 -15.22
N ALA A 48 31.53 0.52 -16.09
CA ALA A 48 32.80 0.25 -16.75
C ALA A 48 32.69 0.64 -18.23
N VAL A 49 33.65 1.40 -18.74
CA VAL A 49 33.64 1.87 -20.13
C VAL A 49 34.33 0.85 -21.04
N GLY A 50 33.66 0.49 -22.14
CA GLY A 50 34.17 -0.40 -23.17
C GLY A 50 33.43 -1.76 -23.25
N PRO A 51 33.51 -2.46 -24.39
CA PRO A 51 32.73 -3.68 -24.63
C PRO A 51 33.04 -4.79 -23.63
N GLY A 52 32.01 -5.33 -22.98
CA GLY A 52 32.13 -6.45 -22.03
C GLY A 52 32.90 -6.12 -20.74
N SER A 53 33.28 -4.85 -20.54
CA SER A 53 34.11 -4.39 -19.42
C SER A 53 33.43 -4.60 -18.06
N GLY A 54 32.13 -4.37 -17.95
CA GLY A 54 31.38 -4.54 -16.69
C GLY A 54 31.45 -5.98 -16.15
N ILE A 55 31.24 -6.98 -17.01
CA ILE A 55 31.31 -8.40 -16.61
C ILE A 55 32.76 -8.81 -16.30
N ALA A 56 33.73 -8.33 -17.08
CA ALA A 56 35.14 -8.60 -16.86
C ALA A 56 35.61 -8.05 -15.50
N LEU A 57 35.25 -6.80 -15.21
CA LEU A 57 35.56 -6.14 -13.95
C LEU A 57 34.90 -6.85 -12.76
N ALA A 58 33.61 -7.20 -12.86
CA ALA A 58 32.91 -7.93 -11.80
C ALA A 58 33.59 -9.26 -11.43
N LYS A 59 34.05 -10.03 -12.43
CA LYS A 59 34.77 -11.29 -12.20
C LYS A 59 36.11 -11.07 -11.50
N ALA A 60 36.86 -10.04 -11.92
CA ALA A 60 38.12 -9.68 -11.30
C ALA A 60 37.93 -9.23 -9.85
N VAL A 61 36.94 -8.36 -9.60
CA VAL A 61 36.60 -7.87 -8.27
C VAL A 61 36.15 -9.01 -7.35
N ALA A 62 35.26 -9.90 -7.79
CA ALA A 62 34.84 -11.04 -6.99
C ALA A 62 36.01 -11.93 -6.55
N THR A 63 36.94 -12.18 -7.48
CA THR A 63 38.17 -12.94 -7.22
C THR A 63 39.06 -12.21 -6.22
N ALA A 64 39.28 -10.90 -6.44
CA ALA A 64 40.13 -10.06 -5.62
C ALA A 64 39.60 -9.86 -4.19
N LEU A 65 38.27 -9.87 -4.03
CA LEU A 65 37.60 -9.82 -2.73
C LEU A 65 37.50 -11.21 -2.06
N GLY A 66 37.73 -12.30 -2.79
CA GLY A 66 37.61 -13.66 -2.29
C GLY A 66 36.16 -14.08 -2.00
N VAL A 67 35.21 -13.59 -2.81
CA VAL A 67 33.77 -13.88 -2.67
C VAL A 67 33.28 -14.80 -3.79
N LYS A 68 32.01 -15.19 -3.74
CA LYS A 68 31.40 -16.04 -4.77
C LYS A 68 31.47 -15.37 -6.14
N ALA A 69 31.52 -16.18 -7.19
CA ALA A 69 31.48 -15.70 -8.56
C ALA A 69 30.24 -14.80 -8.79
N PRO A 70 30.37 -13.76 -9.64
CA PRO A 70 29.28 -12.85 -9.90
C PRO A 70 28.07 -13.55 -10.53
N ALA A 71 26.88 -13.10 -10.18
CA ALA A 71 25.68 -13.42 -10.95
C ALA A 71 25.72 -12.59 -12.25
N VAL A 72 25.90 -13.25 -13.39
CA VAL A 72 26.04 -12.57 -14.68
C VAL A 72 24.72 -12.62 -15.44
N TYR A 73 24.32 -11.49 -16.01
CA TYR A 73 23.14 -11.34 -16.85
C TYR A 73 23.56 -10.85 -18.25
N PRO A 74 24.00 -11.76 -19.14
CA PRO A 74 24.59 -11.38 -20.43
C PRO A 74 23.66 -10.55 -21.32
N ALA A 75 22.35 -10.79 -21.24
CA ALA A 75 21.35 -10.07 -22.03
C ALA A 75 21.29 -8.56 -21.73
N PHE A 76 21.75 -8.13 -20.56
CA PHE A 76 21.76 -6.73 -20.14
C PHE A 76 23.16 -6.15 -19.98
N GLY A 77 24.20 -6.96 -20.22
CA GLY A 77 25.59 -6.56 -19.99
C GLY A 77 25.91 -6.27 -18.52
N THR A 78 25.13 -6.84 -17.58
CA THR A 78 25.28 -6.59 -16.14
C THR A 78 25.81 -7.80 -15.38
N ALA A 79 26.48 -7.54 -14.26
CA ALA A 79 26.93 -8.56 -13.32
C ALA A 79 26.81 -8.03 -11.89
N ALA A 80 26.33 -8.86 -10.97
CA ALA A 80 26.22 -8.52 -9.55
C ALA A 80 27.21 -9.34 -8.71
N VAL A 81 27.97 -8.66 -7.85
CA VAL A 81 28.88 -9.27 -6.87
C VAL A 81 28.34 -9.03 -5.47
N THR A 82 27.97 -10.11 -4.78
CA THR A 82 27.53 -10.03 -3.37
C THR A 82 28.74 -10.18 -2.44
N VAL A 83 28.98 -9.16 -1.62
CA VAL A 83 29.98 -9.18 -0.54
C VAL A 83 29.28 -9.51 0.78
N PRO A 84 29.51 -10.69 1.38
CA PRO A 84 28.90 -11.06 2.66
C PRO A 84 29.33 -10.13 3.80
N ALA A 85 28.44 -9.92 4.78
CA ALA A 85 28.67 -9.14 5.99
C ALA A 85 30.04 -9.44 6.66
N THR A 86 30.35 -10.72 6.84
CA THR A 86 31.62 -11.16 7.45
C THR A 86 32.85 -10.71 6.66
N ARG A 87 32.75 -10.68 5.32
CA ARG A 87 33.84 -10.22 4.46
C ARG A 87 33.93 -8.70 4.46
N LEU A 88 32.79 -8.03 4.47
CA LEU A 88 32.72 -6.57 4.52
C LEU A 88 33.30 -6.03 5.83
N ALA A 89 32.98 -6.64 6.97
CA ALA A 89 33.56 -6.31 8.27
C ALA A 89 35.08 -6.40 8.26
N ALA A 90 35.63 -7.47 7.67
CA ALA A 90 37.08 -7.65 7.55
C ALA A 90 37.77 -6.62 6.62
N LEU A 91 37.02 -5.99 5.69
CA LEU A 91 37.56 -5.00 4.74
C LEU A 91 37.41 -3.56 5.24
N THR A 92 36.35 -3.27 5.99
CA THR A 92 35.98 -1.92 6.44
C THR A 92 36.37 -1.65 7.89
N GLY A 93 36.46 -2.70 8.70
CA GLY A 93 36.60 -2.58 10.16
C GLY A 93 35.31 -2.15 10.86
N GLU A 94 34.18 -2.15 10.16
CA GLU A 94 32.85 -1.85 10.75
C GLU A 94 32.35 -3.04 11.58
N ASP A 95 31.71 -2.73 12.71
CA ASP A 95 31.03 -3.71 13.56
C ASP A 95 29.67 -4.09 12.95
N GLU A 96 29.48 -5.37 12.67
CA GLU A 96 28.23 -5.97 12.14
C GLU A 96 27.63 -5.28 10.89
N PRO A 97 28.37 -5.12 9.79
CA PRO A 97 27.82 -4.51 8.60
C PRO A 97 26.84 -5.44 7.89
N GLU A 98 25.86 -4.88 7.19
CA GLU A 98 24.99 -5.63 6.30
C GLU A 98 25.74 -6.14 5.05
N ARG A 99 25.16 -7.11 4.33
CA ARG A 99 25.72 -7.54 3.05
C ARG A 99 25.70 -6.37 2.05
N LEU A 100 26.73 -6.26 1.23
CA LEU A 100 26.83 -5.25 0.17
C LEU A 100 26.65 -5.92 -1.20
N VAL A 101 25.82 -5.33 -2.05
CA VAL A 101 25.66 -5.75 -3.45
C VAL A 101 26.32 -4.72 -4.35
N LEU A 102 27.28 -5.17 -5.16
CA LEU A 102 27.95 -4.36 -6.16
C LEU A 102 27.39 -4.71 -7.53
N GLU A 103 26.77 -3.75 -8.21
CA GLU A 103 26.27 -3.94 -9.58
C GLU A 103 27.26 -3.35 -10.57
N PHE A 104 27.69 -4.15 -11.54
CA PHE A 104 28.59 -3.74 -12.61
C PHE A 104 27.83 -3.73 -13.92
N VAL A 105 27.89 -2.61 -14.63
CA VAL A 105 27.26 -2.42 -15.95
C VAL A 105 28.28 -1.85 -16.93
N GLY A 106 28.23 -2.32 -18.18
CA GLY A 106 28.97 -1.66 -19.27
C GLY A 106 28.30 -0.33 -19.63
N ALA A 107 29.11 0.71 -19.86
CA ALA A 107 28.62 1.97 -20.41
C ALA A 107 27.89 1.71 -21.72
N ARG A 108 26.68 2.26 -21.85
CA ARG A 108 25.79 1.90 -22.95
C ARG A 108 24.97 3.08 -23.45
N LYS A 109 24.70 3.04 -24.75
CA LYS A 109 23.75 3.90 -25.42
C LYS A 109 22.42 3.16 -25.57
N GLU A 110 21.33 3.86 -25.32
CA GLU A 110 19.98 3.32 -25.49
C GLU A 110 19.26 4.11 -26.59
N SER A 111 18.57 3.39 -27.48
CA SER A 111 17.66 3.99 -28.45
C SER A 111 16.27 3.38 -28.32
N TYR A 112 15.25 4.23 -28.34
CA TYR A 112 13.87 3.83 -28.08
C TYR A 112 13.03 3.94 -29.35
N ARG A 113 12.10 2.99 -29.52
CA ARG A 113 11.06 3.10 -30.55
C ARG A 113 9.82 3.69 -29.91
N ALA A 114 9.11 4.55 -30.64
CA ALA A 114 7.94 5.26 -30.10
C ALA A 114 6.85 4.33 -29.54
N ASP A 115 6.75 3.10 -30.05
CA ASP A 115 5.77 2.08 -29.69
C ASP A 115 6.29 1.03 -28.68
N SER A 116 7.56 1.09 -28.27
CA SER A 116 8.18 0.06 -27.42
C SER A 116 8.86 0.67 -26.19
N ARG A 117 8.56 0.09 -25.02
CA ARG A 117 9.28 0.40 -23.76
C ARG A 117 10.68 -0.20 -23.67
N LYS A 118 11.06 -1.11 -24.56
CA LYS A 118 12.35 -1.80 -24.52
C LYS A 118 13.33 -1.06 -25.43
N PRO A 119 14.45 -0.51 -24.87
CA PRO A 119 15.47 0.10 -25.71
C PRO A 119 16.27 -0.95 -26.48
N ILE A 120 16.87 -0.51 -27.58
CA ILE A 120 17.99 -1.18 -28.23
C ILE A 120 19.25 -0.66 -27.54
N VAL A 121 20.08 -1.60 -27.05
CA VAL A 121 21.27 -1.31 -26.22
C VAL A 121 22.52 -1.57 -27.04
N GLU A 122 23.43 -0.58 -27.07
CA GLU A 122 24.74 -0.65 -27.72
C GLU A 122 25.83 -0.19 -26.75
N ASP A 123 27.08 -0.61 -26.96
CA ASP A 123 28.21 -0.09 -26.19
C ASP A 123 28.31 1.43 -26.38
N GLY A 124 28.55 2.16 -25.30
CA GLY A 124 28.55 3.62 -25.29
C GLY A 124 29.66 4.21 -24.45
N THR A 125 29.78 5.53 -24.53
CA THR A 125 30.65 6.33 -23.65
C THR A 125 30.00 6.54 -22.27
N LEU A 126 30.80 6.99 -21.29
CA LEU A 126 30.28 7.40 -19.99
C LEU A 126 29.21 8.50 -20.15
N ASP A 127 29.48 9.50 -21.00
CA ASP A 127 28.57 10.63 -21.23
C ASP A 127 27.22 10.15 -21.80
N GLU A 128 27.23 9.16 -22.71
CA GLU A 128 26.01 8.54 -23.23
C GLU A 128 25.24 7.77 -22.14
N ASP A 129 25.93 7.04 -21.25
CA ASP A 129 25.28 6.35 -20.13
C ASP A 129 24.68 7.31 -19.09
N LEU A 130 25.35 8.43 -18.83
CA LEU A 130 24.87 9.44 -17.89
C LEU A 130 23.68 10.23 -18.47
N SER A 131 23.74 10.57 -19.77
CA SER A 131 22.68 11.34 -20.44
C SER A 131 21.32 10.61 -20.47
N ARG A 132 21.34 9.28 -20.54
CA ARG A 132 20.12 8.46 -20.58
C ARG A 132 19.48 8.27 -19.19
N ARG A 133 20.01 8.85 -18.11
CA ARG A 133 19.44 8.69 -16.76
C ARG A 133 18.21 9.57 -16.55
N ASP A 134 17.54 9.35 -15.44
CA ASP A 134 16.29 10.04 -15.13
C ASP A 134 16.49 11.50 -14.74
N PHE A 135 17.41 11.78 -13.82
CA PHE A 135 17.67 13.12 -13.31
C PHE A 135 19.17 13.43 -13.23
N THR A 136 19.54 14.70 -13.38
CA THR A 136 20.92 15.23 -13.29
C THR A 136 21.61 14.81 -12.00
N VAL A 137 20.91 14.88 -10.86
CA VAL A 137 21.40 14.43 -9.55
C VAL A 137 21.72 12.93 -9.50
N ASN A 138 21.13 12.13 -10.39
CA ASN A 138 21.42 10.70 -10.56
C ASN A 138 22.38 10.43 -11.74
N ALA A 139 22.75 11.46 -12.50
CA ALA A 139 23.70 11.43 -13.60
C ALA A 139 25.10 11.90 -13.17
N LEU A 140 25.38 11.86 -11.87
CA LEU A 140 26.70 12.06 -11.29
C LEU A 140 27.50 10.76 -11.32
N ALA A 141 28.79 10.89 -11.60
CA ALA A 141 29.75 9.80 -11.53
C ALA A 141 30.94 10.19 -10.66
N ALA A 142 31.59 9.21 -10.04
CA ALA A 142 32.84 9.38 -9.31
C ALA A 142 33.88 8.40 -9.86
N SER A 143 35.03 8.92 -10.29
CA SER A 143 36.11 8.08 -10.83
C SER A 143 36.62 7.10 -9.78
N LEU A 144 36.86 5.86 -10.18
CA LEU A 144 37.44 4.82 -9.33
C LEU A 144 38.91 4.54 -9.65
N THR A 145 39.48 5.16 -10.69
CA THR A 145 40.81 4.82 -11.21
C THR A 145 41.83 5.92 -10.96
N GLY A 146 43.05 5.51 -10.60
CA GLY A 146 44.26 6.33 -10.53
C GLY A 146 44.21 7.44 -9.50
N ASP A 147 44.95 8.51 -9.80
CA ASP A 147 45.00 9.73 -8.98
C ASP A 147 43.66 10.49 -8.95
N ALA A 148 42.74 10.16 -9.87
CA ALA A 148 41.40 10.72 -9.95
C ALA A 148 40.39 10.03 -9.03
N PHE A 149 40.80 9.07 -8.18
CA PHE A 149 39.89 8.37 -7.28
C PHE A 149 39.02 9.34 -6.46
N GLY A 150 37.70 9.21 -6.60
CA GLY A 150 36.71 10.03 -5.91
C GLY A 150 36.44 11.38 -6.56
N GLU A 151 37.10 11.73 -7.66
CA GLU A 151 36.80 12.93 -8.44
C GLU A 151 35.40 12.80 -9.07
N ILE A 152 34.56 13.79 -8.82
CA ILE A 152 33.21 13.85 -9.39
C ILE A 152 33.26 14.29 -10.85
N VAL A 153 32.65 13.48 -11.72
CA VAL A 153 32.34 13.81 -13.11
C VAL A 153 30.87 14.23 -13.16
N ASP A 154 30.66 15.52 -13.43
CA ASP A 154 29.34 16.12 -13.64
C ASP A 154 29.30 16.78 -15.03
N ARG A 155 28.51 16.22 -15.94
CA ARG A 155 28.34 16.72 -17.31
C ARG A 155 27.03 17.47 -17.54
N PHE A 156 26.11 17.39 -16.58
CA PHE A 156 24.71 17.84 -16.74
C PHE A 156 24.25 18.82 -15.64
N GLY A 157 25.14 19.24 -14.74
CA GLY A 157 24.82 20.20 -13.67
C GLY A 157 24.15 19.55 -12.45
N GLY A 158 24.38 18.25 -12.24
CA GLY A 158 23.80 17.52 -11.11
C GLY A 158 24.25 18.03 -9.74
N LEU A 159 25.44 18.64 -9.63
CA LEU A 159 25.92 19.24 -8.38
C LEU A 159 25.13 20.50 -8.02
N ASP A 160 24.89 21.38 -8.99
CA ASP A 160 24.12 22.61 -8.80
C ASP A 160 22.65 22.28 -8.47
N ASP A 161 22.07 21.29 -9.15
CA ASP A 161 20.71 20.80 -8.87
C ASP A 161 20.62 20.13 -7.47
N LEU A 162 21.70 19.49 -6.99
CA LEU A 162 21.77 18.94 -5.63
C LEU A 162 21.79 20.03 -4.58
N GLU A 163 22.56 21.10 -4.81
CA GLU A 163 22.65 22.26 -3.92
C GLU A 163 21.33 23.03 -3.86
N THR A 164 20.70 23.24 -5.02
CA THR A 164 19.43 23.97 -5.16
C THR A 164 18.19 23.11 -4.89
N ARG A 165 18.36 21.80 -4.67
CA ARG A 165 17.30 20.81 -4.40
C ARG A 165 16.25 20.73 -5.52
N VAL A 166 16.71 20.66 -6.76
CA VAL A 166 15.87 20.56 -7.95
C VAL A 166 16.06 19.21 -8.64
N LEU A 167 14.97 18.62 -9.12
CA LEU A 167 14.99 17.46 -10.01
C LEU A 167 14.83 17.91 -11.44
N ARG A 168 15.92 17.83 -12.20
CA ARG A 168 16.02 18.20 -13.61
C ARG A 168 16.46 16.99 -14.42
N THR A 169 15.99 16.86 -15.66
CA THR A 169 16.41 15.78 -16.56
C THR A 169 17.75 16.13 -17.22
N PRO A 170 18.66 15.17 -17.49
CA PRO A 170 19.93 15.46 -18.16
C PRO A 170 19.78 15.98 -19.59
N LEU A 171 18.76 15.48 -20.29
CA LEU A 171 18.36 15.89 -21.63
C LEU A 171 17.02 16.63 -21.57
N ASP A 172 16.50 17.02 -22.74
CA ASP A 172 15.15 17.57 -22.86
C ASP A 172 14.12 16.67 -22.13
N PRO A 173 13.28 17.21 -21.23
CA PRO A 173 12.33 16.42 -20.46
C PRO A 173 11.34 15.64 -21.34
N ALA A 174 10.89 16.22 -22.46
CA ALA A 174 9.96 15.55 -23.36
C ALA A 174 10.60 14.32 -24.02
N VAL A 175 11.88 14.40 -24.39
CA VAL A 175 12.65 13.24 -24.89
C VAL A 175 12.83 12.20 -23.77
N THR A 176 13.26 12.66 -22.59
CA THR A 176 13.53 11.80 -21.43
C THR A 176 12.31 10.97 -21.02
N PHE A 177 11.12 11.57 -20.99
CA PHE A 177 9.87 10.89 -20.64
C PHE A 177 9.28 10.10 -21.82
N ALA A 178 9.57 10.49 -23.06
CA ALA A 178 9.21 9.71 -24.23
C ALA A 178 9.99 8.38 -24.32
N ASP A 179 11.24 8.38 -23.87
CA ASP A 179 12.12 7.21 -23.84
C ASP A 179 11.69 6.21 -22.75
N ASP A 180 11.50 6.65 -21.51
CA ASP A 180 10.94 5.81 -20.44
C ASP A 180 9.90 6.58 -19.61
N PRO A 181 8.59 6.41 -19.90
CA PRO A 181 7.52 7.09 -19.17
C PRO A 181 7.49 6.81 -17.66
N LEU A 182 8.12 5.72 -17.19
CA LEU A 182 8.24 5.44 -15.75
C LEU A 182 8.99 6.56 -15.01
N ARG A 183 9.88 7.30 -15.70
CA ARG A 183 10.64 8.40 -15.12
C ARG A 183 9.76 9.50 -14.55
N MET A 184 8.53 9.66 -15.07
CA MET A 184 7.57 10.61 -14.51
C MET A 184 7.06 10.17 -13.13
N VAL A 185 6.81 8.87 -12.93
CA VAL A 185 6.46 8.31 -11.61
C VAL A 185 7.68 8.37 -10.67
N ARG A 186 8.88 8.14 -11.22
CA ARG A 186 10.14 8.32 -10.46
C ARG A 186 10.36 9.77 -10.05
N ALA A 187 9.94 10.76 -10.85
CA ALA A 187 9.99 12.17 -10.48
C ALA A 187 9.22 12.40 -9.17
N ALA A 188 7.98 11.91 -9.10
CA ALA A 188 7.15 11.97 -7.91
C ALA A 188 7.74 11.19 -6.72
N ARG A 189 8.35 10.02 -6.96
CA ARG A 189 9.06 9.30 -5.90
C ARG A 189 10.24 10.10 -5.36
N PHE A 190 11.14 10.55 -6.24
CA PHE A 190 12.36 11.23 -5.82
C PHE A 190 12.09 12.60 -5.19
N SER A 191 11.09 13.35 -5.68
CA SER A 191 10.70 14.62 -5.07
C SER A 191 10.30 14.40 -3.61
N THR A 192 9.60 13.30 -3.35
CA THR A 192 9.15 12.88 -2.01
C THR A 192 10.29 12.37 -1.14
N GLN A 193 11.16 11.50 -1.66
CA GLN A 193 12.23 10.85 -0.89
C GLN A 193 13.40 11.80 -0.56
N LEU A 194 13.66 12.76 -1.45
CA LEU A 194 14.75 13.72 -1.32
C LEU A 194 14.27 15.07 -0.77
N GLY A 195 12.96 15.37 -0.87
CA GLY A 195 12.41 16.68 -0.55
C GLY A 195 12.81 17.76 -1.56
N PHE A 196 12.92 17.37 -2.84
CA PHE A 196 13.36 18.22 -3.94
C PHE A 196 12.15 18.65 -4.78
N GLU A 197 12.22 19.84 -5.38
CA GLU A 197 11.20 20.32 -6.32
C GLU A 197 11.50 19.82 -7.73
N VAL A 198 10.47 19.45 -8.49
CA VAL A 198 10.65 19.08 -9.91
C VAL A 198 10.70 20.34 -10.75
N ALA A 199 11.69 20.43 -11.66
CA ALA A 199 11.87 21.59 -12.52
C ALA A 199 10.58 21.89 -13.34
N PRO A 200 10.15 23.16 -13.49
CA PRO A 200 8.89 23.51 -14.16
C PRO A 200 8.72 22.90 -15.56
N GLU A 201 9.77 22.93 -16.39
CA GLU A 201 9.79 22.33 -17.72
C GLU A 201 9.59 20.81 -17.70
N ALA A 202 10.05 20.14 -16.64
CA ALA A 202 9.81 18.71 -16.44
C ALA A 202 8.36 18.47 -16.02
N VAL A 203 7.77 19.32 -15.18
CA VAL A 203 6.34 19.22 -14.83
C VAL A 203 5.44 19.43 -16.06
N GLU A 204 5.77 20.39 -16.92
CA GLU A 204 5.08 20.62 -18.19
C GLU A 204 5.18 19.39 -19.11
N ALA A 205 6.37 18.83 -19.27
CA ALA A 205 6.57 17.62 -20.08
C ALA A 205 5.88 16.38 -19.48
N MET A 206 5.85 16.25 -18.15
CA MET A 206 5.09 15.19 -17.46
C MET A 206 3.61 15.28 -17.80
N THR A 207 3.05 16.49 -17.78
CA THR A 207 1.63 16.74 -18.09
C THR A 207 1.33 16.42 -19.56
N ALA A 208 2.20 16.85 -20.48
CA ALA A 208 2.04 16.58 -21.91
C ALA A 208 2.18 15.09 -22.27
N ALA A 209 2.96 14.33 -21.48
CA ALA A 209 3.23 12.92 -21.72
C ALA A 209 2.39 11.96 -20.84
N ALA A 210 1.42 12.46 -20.07
CA ALA A 210 0.70 11.68 -19.06
C ALA A 210 0.10 10.37 -19.63
N ASP A 211 -0.53 10.42 -20.81
CA ASP A 211 -1.14 9.27 -21.47
C ASP A 211 -0.13 8.14 -21.79
N ARG A 212 1.15 8.49 -21.95
CA ARG A 212 2.19 7.49 -22.25
C ARG A 212 2.44 6.54 -21.08
N ILE A 213 2.00 6.87 -19.87
CA ILE A 213 2.15 5.96 -18.73
C ILE A 213 1.47 4.61 -18.96
N GLY A 214 0.44 4.55 -19.82
CA GLY A 214 -0.27 3.32 -20.16
C GLY A 214 0.59 2.23 -20.84
N ILE A 215 1.77 2.56 -21.38
CA ILE A 215 2.70 1.57 -21.95
C ILE A 215 3.61 0.93 -20.90
N VAL A 216 3.64 1.49 -19.69
CA VAL A 216 4.45 0.99 -18.57
C VAL A 216 3.68 -0.11 -17.85
N SER A 217 4.36 -1.21 -17.52
CA SER A 217 3.71 -2.30 -16.82
C SER A 217 3.31 -1.91 -15.40
N ALA A 218 2.20 -2.44 -14.93
CA ALA A 218 1.67 -2.16 -13.60
C ALA A 218 2.69 -2.47 -12.49
N GLU A 219 3.46 -3.55 -12.61
CA GLU A 219 4.49 -3.94 -11.63
C GLU A 219 5.55 -2.85 -11.45
N ARG A 220 6.02 -2.24 -12.55
CA ARG A 220 7.02 -1.16 -12.48
C ARG A 220 6.43 0.10 -11.83
N ILE A 221 5.17 0.42 -12.12
CA ILE A 221 4.48 1.55 -11.49
C ILE A 221 4.33 1.29 -10.00
N THR A 222 3.88 0.08 -9.63
CA THR A 222 3.70 -0.38 -8.25
C THR A 222 4.99 -0.33 -7.45
N ASP A 223 6.12 -0.74 -8.01
CA ASP A 223 7.43 -0.63 -7.34
C ASP A 223 7.77 0.82 -6.97
N GLU A 224 7.47 1.77 -7.86
CA GLU A 224 7.71 3.20 -7.59
C GLU A 224 6.67 3.76 -6.60
N LEU A 225 5.40 3.32 -6.66
CA LEU A 225 4.36 3.68 -5.69
C LEU A 225 4.66 3.16 -4.29
N HIS A 226 5.16 1.93 -4.14
CA HIS A 226 5.59 1.40 -2.85
C HIS A 226 6.67 2.28 -2.21
N LYS A 227 7.68 2.65 -3.00
CA LYS A 227 8.77 3.51 -2.52
C LYS A 227 8.31 4.95 -2.23
N LEU A 228 7.33 5.45 -2.97
CA LEU A 228 6.70 6.75 -2.74
C LEU A 228 5.88 6.72 -1.44
N LEU A 229 5.02 5.71 -1.27
CA LEU A 229 4.22 5.53 -0.06
C LEU A 229 5.09 5.29 1.17
N ALA A 230 6.24 4.62 1.04
CA ALA A 230 7.20 4.43 2.13
C ALA A 230 7.94 5.71 2.56
N ALA A 231 7.86 6.79 1.78
CA ALA A 231 8.55 8.05 2.09
C ALA A 231 7.94 8.77 3.31
N PRO A 232 8.65 9.76 3.92
CA PRO A 232 8.17 10.45 5.11
C PRO A 232 6.97 11.40 4.91
N VAL A 233 6.73 11.86 3.67
CA VAL A 233 5.66 12.80 3.30
C VAL A 233 5.05 12.40 1.93
N PRO A 234 4.40 11.23 1.81
CA PRO A 234 3.92 10.71 0.51
C PRO A 234 3.01 11.65 -0.28
N SER A 235 2.31 12.56 0.40
CA SER A 235 1.40 13.52 -0.24
C SER A 235 2.08 14.39 -1.30
N ALA A 236 3.37 14.71 -1.15
CA ALA A 236 4.11 15.55 -2.10
C ALA A 236 4.15 14.92 -3.50
N GLY A 237 4.51 13.63 -3.56
CA GLY A 237 4.56 12.85 -4.80
C GLY A 237 3.18 12.52 -5.34
N LEU A 238 2.24 12.08 -4.48
CA LEU A 238 0.86 11.82 -4.90
C LEU A 238 0.18 13.07 -5.47
N GLY A 239 0.40 14.22 -4.84
CA GLY A 239 -0.07 15.51 -5.32
C GLY A 239 0.58 15.93 -6.64
N LEU A 240 1.87 15.62 -6.85
CA LEU A 240 2.52 15.86 -8.15
C LEU A 240 1.87 15.00 -9.24
N LEU A 241 1.71 13.69 -9.01
CA LEU A 241 1.06 12.78 -9.97
C LEU A 241 -0.36 13.25 -10.32
N PHE A 242 -1.11 13.73 -9.33
CA PHE A 242 -2.44 14.28 -9.55
C PHE A 242 -2.41 15.55 -10.42
N ARG A 243 -1.57 16.53 -10.08
CA ARG A 243 -1.48 17.81 -10.82
C ARG A 243 -1.03 17.63 -12.27
N THR A 244 -0.22 16.62 -12.56
CA THR A 244 0.23 16.32 -13.93
C THR A 244 -0.70 15.35 -14.67
N GLY A 245 -1.83 14.93 -14.07
CA GLY A 245 -2.77 13.97 -14.68
C GLY A 245 -2.26 12.52 -14.74
N LEU A 246 -1.09 12.22 -14.17
CA LEU A 246 -0.52 10.87 -14.15
C LEU A 246 -1.23 9.94 -13.18
N LEU A 247 -1.86 10.49 -12.13
CA LEU A 247 -2.56 9.67 -11.13
C LEU A 247 -3.83 9.06 -11.69
N GLU A 248 -4.55 9.73 -12.59
CA GLU A 248 -5.81 9.25 -13.15
C GLU A 248 -5.71 7.88 -13.85
N PRO A 249 -4.76 7.64 -14.78
CA PRO A 249 -4.59 6.31 -15.38
C PRO A 249 -4.05 5.25 -14.41
N ILE A 250 -3.47 5.64 -13.26
CA ILE A 250 -2.87 4.74 -12.27
C ILE A 250 -3.83 4.39 -11.13
N LEU A 251 -4.63 5.34 -10.65
CA LEU A 251 -5.55 5.25 -9.52
C LEU A 251 -6.74 6.19 -9.78
N PRO A 252 -7.61 5.88 -10.76
CA PRO A 252 -8.78 6.71 -11.07
C PRO A 252 -9.72 6.82 -9.87
N GLU A 253 -9.81 5.79 -9.04
CA GLU A 253 -10.67 5.77 -7.85
C GLU A 253 -10.24 6.80 -6.79
N VAL A 254 -8.93 7.00 -6.63
CA VAL A 254 -8.37 8.02 -5.73
C VAL A 254 -8.52 9.41 -6.35
N THR A 255 -8.27 9.53 -7.64
CA THR A 255 -8.42 10.80 -8.39
C THR A 255 -9.87 11.29 -8.33
N ALA A 256 -10.85 10.39 -8.41
CA ALA A 256 -12.28 10.68 -8.33
C ALA A 256 -12.76 11.21 -6.96
N LEU A 257 -11.91 11.15 -5.92
CA LEU A 257 -12.19 11.81 -4.64
C LEU A 257 -11.99 13.32 -4.68
N ALA A 258 -11.33 13.83 -5.72
CA ALA A 258 -11.02 15.25 -5.85
C ALA A 258 -12.24 16.08 -6.23
N GLY A 259 -12.21 17.34 -5.80
CA GLY A 259 -13.27 18.30 -6.07
C GLY A 259 -14.27 18.44 -4.93
N VAL A 260 -14.99 19.56 -4.97
CA VAL A 260 -15.99 19.92 -3.98
C VAL A 260 -17.28 20.25 -4.73
N GLU A 261 -18.34 19.48 -4.45
CA GLU A 261 -19.66 19.79 -4.97
C GLU A 261 -20.46 20.58 -3.93
N GLU A 262 -21.04 21.69 -4.37
CA GLU A 262 -21.90 22.54 -3.56
C GLU A 262 -23.33 22.49 -4.09
N VAL A 263 -24.27 22.06 -3.24
CA VAL A 263 -25.70 22.10 -3.54
C VAL A 263 -26.39 22.87 -2.41
N GLY A 264 -26.98 24.02 -2.76
CA GLY A 264 -27.74 24.84 -1.80
C GLY A 264 -26.91 25.39 -0.64
N GLY A 265 -25.65 25.81 -0.87
CA GLY A 265 -24.79 26.41 0.16
C GLY A 265 -24.06 25.39 1.06
N ARG A 266 -24.19 24.09 0.77
CA ARG A 266 -23.52 23.02 1.53
C ARG A 266 -22.52 22.29 0.65
N ALA A 267 -21.25 22.53 0.94
CA ALA A 267 -20.11 21.87 0.32
C ALA A 267 -19.59 20.74 1.23
N HIS A 268 -19.09 19.66 0.63
CA HIS A 268 -18.26 18.69 1.34
C HIS A 268 -16.79 19.13 1.33
N LYS A 269 -15.94 18.51 2.15
CA LYS A 269 -14.48 18.70 2.05
C LYS A 269 -13.97 18.02 0.77
N ASP A 270 -12.85 18.50 0.24
CA ASP A 270 -12.15 17.77 -0.82
C ASP A 270 -11.57 16.49 -0.23
N ASN A 271 -12.13 15.35 -0.63
CA ASN A 271 -11.77 14.05 -0.05
C ASN A 271 -10.38 13.61 -0.52
N PHE A 272 -9.93 14.03 -1.71
CA PHE A 272 -8.59 13.68 -2.21
C PHE A 272 -7.50 14.30 -1.34
N TRP A 273 -7.55 15.60 -1.08
CA TRP A 273 -6.54 16.26 -0.24
C TRP A 273 -6.60 15.79 1.21
N HIS A 274 -7.79 15.46 1.70
CA HIS A 274 -7.95 14.83 3.00
C HIS A 274 -7.25 13.46 3.05
N THR A 275 -7.49 12.58 2.09
CA THR A 275 -6.80 11.27 1.99
C THR A 275 -5.28 11.43 2.01
N LEU A 276 -4.74 12.43 1.30
CA LEU A 276 -3.30 12.65 1.28
C LEU A 276 -2.76 13.12 2.65
N GLU A 277 -3.51 13.95 3.37
CA GLU A 277 -3.19 14.35 4.75
C GLU A 277 -3.19 13.15 5.70
N VAL A 278 -4.14 12.21 5.56
CA VAL A 278 -4.19 10.99 6.37
C VAL A 278 -2.97 10.10 6.12
N VAL A 279 -2.55 9.94 4.86
CA VAL A 279 -1.34 9.17 4.51
C VAL A 279 -0.09 9.79 5.14
N ASP A 280 0.05 11.12 5.13
CA ASP A 280 1.18 11.81 5.79
C ASP A 280 1.13 11.69 7.31
N ASN A 281 -0.05 11.86 7.93
CA ASN A 281 -0.22 11.70 9.36
C ASN A 281 0.14 10.28 9.80
N LEU A 282 -0.29 9.28 9.04
CA LEU A 282 0.06 7.89 9.30
C LEU A 282 1.57 7.66 9.17
N ALA A 283 2.18 8.18 8.10
CA ALA A 283 3.62 8.10 7.90
C ALA A 283 4.39 8.79 9.05
N TYR A 284 3.85 9.87 9.62
CA TYR A 284 4.38 10.53 10.81
C TYR A 284 4.23 9.68 12.08
N LEU A 285 3.05 9.08 12.30
CA LEU A 285 2.80 8.24 13.48
C LEU A 285 3.62 6.95 13.47
N GLN A 286 3.95 6.43 12.28
CA GLN A 286 4.86 5.29 12.11
C GLN A 286 6.34 5.68 12.29
N ARG A 287 6.70 6.96 12.45
CA ARG A 287 8.12 7.34 12.64
C ARG A 287 8.68 6.71 13.91
N GLY A 288 9.81 6.02 13.77
CA GLY A 288 10.45 5.28 14.86
C GLY A 288 10.24 3.77 14.80
N VAL A 289 9.28 3.32 13.97
CA VAL A 289 9.14 1.95 13.49
C VAL A 289 9.49 2.02 11.99
N GLY A 290 10.60 1.44 11.54
CA GLY A 290 10.94 1.57 10.12
C GLY A 290 9.91 0.85 9.25
N VAL A 291 9.68 1.37 8.04
CA VAL A 291 8.61 0.89 7.17
C VAL A 291 8.95 -0.51 6.66
N GLY A 292 8.19 -1.51 7.09
CA GLY A 292 8.48 -2.91 6.78
C GLY A 292 9.48 -3.57 7.72
N ASP A 293 9.86 -2.88 8.81
CA ASP A 293 10.73 -3.42 9.86
C ASP A 293 9.94 -4.20 10.92
N ARG A 294 8.62 -4.03 10.98
CA ARG A 294 7.78 -4.97 11.74
C ARG A 294 7.91 -6.36 11.12
N ALA A 295 8.05 -7.36 11.99
CA ALA A 295 8.18 -8.76 11.58
C ALA A 295 7.02 -9.27 10.71
N ASP A 296 5.90 -8.53 10.68
CA ASP A 296 4.69 -8.81 9.92
C ASP A 296 4.57 -8.04 8.58
N GLY A 297 5.41 -7.02 8.33
CA GLY A 297 5.47 -6.27 7.07
C GLY A 297 4.28 -5.36 6.76
N TYR A 298 3.35 -5.13 7.71
CA TYR A 298 2.08 -4.44 7.43
C TYR A 298 2.16 -2.91 7.36
N ASP A 299 3.28 -2.28 7.72
CA ASP A 299 3.38 -0.80 7.73
C ASP A 299 3.06 -0.15 6.38
N LEU A 300 3.57 -0.74 5.29
CA LEU A 300 3.31 -0.25 3.93
C LEU A 300 1.85 -0.50 3.53
N TRP A 301 1.29 -1.65 3.91
CA TRP A 301 -0.10 -2.00 3.63
C TRP A 301 -1.08 -1.12 4.40
N LEU A 302 -0.70 -0.67 5.60
CA LEU A 302 -1.49 0.31 6.34
C LEU A 302 -1.50 1.68 5.63
N ARG A 303 -0.40 2.06 4.96
CA ARG A 303 -0.38 3.25 4.09
C ARG A 303 -1.23 3.08 2.84
N TRP A 304 -1.29 1.88 2.27
CA TRP A 304 -2.27 1.56 1.23
C TRP A 304 -3.71 1.66 1.77
N ALA A 305 -4.00 1.14 2.97
CA ALA A 305 -5.30 1.29 3.59
C ALA A 305 -5.65 2.77 3.82
N ALA A 306 -4.71 3.60 4.27
CA ALA A 306 -4.91 5.05 4.39
C ALA A 306 -5.20 5.72 3.04
N LEU A 307 -4.47 5.36 1.97
CA LEU A 307 -4.73 5.90 0.63
C LEU A 307 -6.11 5.48 0.09
N LEU A 308 -6.57 4.30 0.47
CA LEU A 308 -7.79 3.68 -0.08
C LEU A 308 -9.01 3.79 0.85
N HIS A 309 -8.89 4.32 2.07
CA HIS A 309 -9.96 4.22 3.07
C HIS A 309 -11.29 4.83 2.60
N ASP A 310 -11.20 5.90 1.82
CA ASP A 310 -12.32 6.71 1.39
C ASP A 310 -12.80 6.44 -0.04
N VAL A 311 -12.15 5.53 -0.80
CA VAL A 311 -12.47 5.34 -2.23
C VAL A 311 -13.91 4.88 -2.47
N GLY A 312 -14.54 4.24 -1.48
CA GLY A 312 -15.96 3.88 -1.55
C GLY A 312 -16.92 5.08 -1.64
N LYS A 313 -16.48 6.29 -1.24
CA LYS A 313 -17.28 7.52 -1.32
C LYS A 313 -17.67 7.84 -2.76
N VAL A 314 -16.85 7.46 -3.74
CA VAL A 314 -17.11 7.68 -5.16
C VAL A 314 -18.42 7.00 -5.60
N LEU A 315 -18.72 5.80 -5.09
CA LEU A 315 -19.92 5.04 -5.48
C LEU A 315 -21.14 5.27 -4.58
N THR A 316 -20.97 5.94 -3.45
CA THR A 316 -22.01 6.07 -2.40
C THR A 316 -22.45 7.52 -2.18
N LYS A 317 -21.81 8.48 -2.84
CA LYS A 317 -22.16 9.90 -2.79
C LYS A 317 -23.61 10.13 -3.19
N ARG A 318 -24.42 10.62 -2.25
CA ARG A 318 -25.81 11.02 -2.47
C ARG A 318 -26.10 12.36 -1.82
N PHE A 319 -27.00 13.13 -2.41
CA PHE A 319 -27.49 14.38 -1.81
C PHE A 319 -28.86 14.15 -1.17
N GLU A 320 -28.94 14.35 0.14
CA GLU A 320 -30.18 14.26 0.89
C GLU A 320 -30.66 15.65 1.30
N ARG A 321 -31.91 15.98 0.96
CA ARG A 321 -32.52 17.26 1.33
C ARG A 321 -32.58 17.38 2.86
N GLY A 322 -31.98 18.44 3.41
CA GLY A 322 -31.97 18.72 4.85
C GLY A 322 -30.71 18.23 5.58
N THR A 323 -30.08 17.14 5.12
CA THR A 323 -28.82 16.60 5.66
C THR A 323 -27.61 17.12 4.88
N GLY A 324 -27.69 17.18 3.55
CA GLY A 324 -26.59 17.54 2.66
C GLY A 324 -26.02 16.31 1.95
N TRP A 325 -24.72 16.35 1.61
CA TRP A 325 -24.02 15.22 1.01
C TRP A 325 -23.77 14.10 2.02
N THR A 326 -24.18 12.88 1.68
CA THR A 326 -23.99 11.66 2.48
C THR A 326 -23.21 10.61 1.68
N PHE A 327 -22.53 9.71 2.39
CA PHE A 327 -21.69 8.65 1.83
C PHE A 327 -21.93 7.31 2.56
N HIS A 328 -23.19 6.99 2.84
CA HIS A 328 -23.54 5.83 3.65
C HIS A 328 -23.08 4.51 2.99
N GLY A 329 -22.37 3.66 3.75
CA GLY A 329 -21.93 2.34 3.33
C GLY A 329 -20.66 2.31 2.47
N HIS A 330 -19.89 3.40 2.40
CA HIS A 330 -18.63 3.40 1.64
C HIS A 330 -17.57 2.47 2.24
N GLU A 331 -17.59 2.30 3.56
CA GLU A 331 -16.78 1.38 4.33
C GLU A 331 -17.02 -0.09 3.92
N ASP A 332 -18.17 -0.41 3.34
CA ASP A 332 -18.44 -1.74 2.78
C ASP A 332 -18.21 -1.78 1.27
N VAL A 333 -18.69 -0.77 0.54
CA VAL A 333 -18.62 -0.74 -0.93
C VAL A 333 -17.17 -0.64 -1.42
N GLY A 334 -16.34 0.18 -0.78
CA GLY A 334 -14.92 0.36 -1.12
C GLY A 334 -14.16 -0.98 -1.03
N PRO A 335 -14.09 -1.60 0.15
CA PRO A 335 -13.45 -2.91 0.33
C PRO A 335 -14.03 -4.01 -0.55
N ARG A 336 -15.35 -4.10 -0.71
CA ARG A 336 -15.95 -5.21 -1.46
C ARG A 336 -15.78 -5.10 -2.98
N LYS A 337 -15.82 -3.88 -3.53
CA LYS A 337 -15.86 -3.67 -4.99
C LYS A 337 -14.56 -3.07 -5.53
N LEU A 338 -14.09 -1.97 -4.95
CA LEU A 338 -12.99 -1.17 -5.53
C LEU A 338 -11.61 -1.71 -5.18
N ILE A 339 -11.35 -2.02 -3.91
CA ILE A 339 -10.00 -2.43 -3.46
C ILE A 339 -9.49 -3.69 -4.20
N PRO A 340 -10.29 -4.76 -4.39
CA PRO A 340 -9.84 -5.93 -5.14
C PRO A 340 -9.54 -5.64 -6.62
N GLU A 341 -10.26 -4.70 -7.23
CA GLU A 341 -10.00 -4.29 -8.63
C GLU A 341 -8.70 -3.50 -8.73
N ILE A 342 -8.46 -2.56 -7.81
CA ILE A 342 -7.20 -1.82 -7.70
C ILE A 342 -6.02 -2.79 -7.53
N PHE A 343 -6.12 -3.74 -6.61
CA PHE A 343 -5.07 -4.73 -6.36
C PHE A 343 -4.75 -5.56 -7.60
N ARG A 344 -5.77 -6.04 -8.34
CA ARG A 344 -5.55 -6.80 -9.57
C ARG A 344 -4.93 -5.96 -10.69
N ARG A 345 -5.37 -4.71 -10.84
CA ARG A 345 -4.91 -3.77 -11.87
C ARG A 345 -3.47 -3.34 -11.64
N LEU A 346 -3.10 -3.11 -10.39
CA LEU A 346 -1.73 -2.75 -9.97
C LEU A 346 -0.83 -3.96 -9.70
N ARG A 347 -1.32 -5.20 -9.90
CA ARG A 347 -0.56 -6.43 -9.64
C ARG A 347 -0.03 -6.51 -8.21
N LEU A 348 -0.80 -5.98 -7.26
CA LEU A 348 -0.53 -6.12 -5.83
C LEU A 348 -0.83 -7.56 -5.36
N PRO A 349 -0.21 -8.03 -4.26
CA PRO A 349 -0.46 -9.37 -3.73
C PRO A 349 -1.93 -9.54 -3.30
N LEU A 350 -2.57 -10.62 -3.77
CA LEU A 350 -4.00 -10.88 -3.53
C LEU A 350 -4.29 -11.77 -2.29
N GLY A 351 -3.27 -12.10 -1.50
CA GLY A 351 -3.41 -12.85 -0.24
C GLY A 351 -3.55 -11.91 0.95
N ASP A 352 -2.85 -12.22 2.04
CA ASP A 352 -2.90 -11.47 3.31
C ASP A 352 -2.88 -9.94 3.16
N PRO A 353 -2.07 -9.32 2.26
CA PRO A 353 -2.13 -7.88 2.03
C PRO A 353 -3.50 -7.32 1.59
N LEU A 354 -4.20 -8.03 0.71
CA LEU A 354 -5.53 -7.62 0.26
C LEU A 354 -6.53 -7.74 1.40
N ASP A 355 -6.50 -8.87 2.11
CA ASP A 355 -7.41 -9.14 3.23
C ASP A 355 -7.22 -8.11 4.35
N PHE A 356 -5.97 -7.81 4.71
CA PHE A 356 -5.61 -6.77 5.67
C PHE A 356 -6.15 -5.40 5.26
N VAL A 357 -5.87 -4.94 4.04
CA VAL A 357 -6.34 -3.62 3.56
C VAL A 357 -7.87 -3.57 3.53
N GLN A 358 -8.55 -4.64 3.09
CA GLN A 358 -10.00 -4.70 3.12
C GLN A 358 -10.55 -4.64 4.55
N THR A 359 -9.93 -5.34 5.51
CA THR A 359 -10.35 -5.35 6.92
C THR A 359 -10.18 -3.97 7.55
N ILE A 360 -8.99 -3.37 7.44
CA ILE A 360 -8.72 -2.05 7.99
C ILE A 360 -9.68 -1.00 7.42
N VAL A 361 -9.85 -0.96 6.09
CA VAL A 361 -10.76 0.00 5.45
C VAL A 361 -12.23 -0.27 5.80
N ARG A 362 -12.63 -1.52 6.02
CA ARG A 362 -14.01 -1.81 6.43
C ARG A 362 -14.32 -1.35 7.85
N LEU A 363 -13.33 -1.40 8.74
CA LEU A 363 -13.51 -1.13 10.16
C LEU A 363 -13.18 0.31 10.57
N HIS A 364 -12.56 1.12 9.72
CA HIS A 364 -11.98 2.43 10.09
C HIS A 364 -12.96 3.41 10.78
N HIS A 365 -14.27 3.35 10.52
CA HIS A 365 -15.24 4.18 11.22
C HIS A 365 -15.57 3.72 12.65
N ARG A 366 -15.41 2.43 12.94
CA ARG A 366 -15.93 1.82 14.18
C ARG A 366 -15.27 2.39 15.44
N PRO A 367 -13.94 2.56 15.50
CA PRO A 367 -13.32 3.16 16.69
C PRO A 367 -13.83 4.58 16.97
N ALA A 368 -14.11 5.38 15.93
CA ALA A 368 -14.58 6.75 16.11
C ALA A 368 -15.97 6.81 16.78
N ALA A 369 -16.86 5.85 16.49
CA ALA A 369 -18.18 5.74 17.13
C ALA A 369 -18.09 5.45 18.64
N LEU A 370 -17.01 4.77 19.08
CA LEU A 370 -16.76 4.48 20.49
C LEU A 370 -16.29 5.72 21.27
N VAL A 371 -15.70 6.72 20.60
CA VAL A 371 -15.18 7.91 21.27
C VAL A 371 -16.30 8.84 21.78
N ASP A 372 -17.39 8.93 21.03
CA ASP A 372 -18.48 9.88 21.26
C ASP A 372 -19.59 9.33 22.20
N SER A 373 -19.54 8.05 22.58
CA SER A 373 -20.52 7.38 23.45
C SER A 373 -19.88 6.76 24.70
N ASP A 374 -20.67 6.44 25.72
CA ASP A 374 -20.20 5.59 26.82
C ASP A 374 -19.89 4.20 26.25
N VAL A 375 -18.59 3.92 26.08
CA VAL A 375 -18.07 2.68 25.52
C VAL A 375 -18.59 1.49 26.34
N THR A 376 -19.44 0.67 25.73
CA THR A 376 -19.90 -0.60 26.32
C THR A 376 -18.86 -1.69 26.05
N ASP A 377 -18.67 -2.59 27.02
CA ASP A 377 -17.71 -3.70 26.88
C ASP A 377 -18.07 -4.62 25.72
N SER A 378 -19.36 -4.72 25.37
CA SER A 378 -19.81 -5.43 24.16
C SER A 378 -19.27 -4.81 22.86
N ALA A 379 -19.30 -3.48 22.73
CA ALA A 379 -18.81 -2.80 21.53
C ALA A 379 -17.28 -2.92 21.40
N VAL A 380 -16.56 -2.92 22.51
CA VAL A 380 -15.11 -3.20 22.58
C VAL A 380 -14.82 -4.62 22.13
N ARG A 381 -15.54 -5.63 22.67
CA ARG A 381 -15.37 -7.04 22.29
C ARG A 381 -15.64 -7.30 20.81
N ARG A 382 -16.70 -6.70 20.26
CA ARG A 382 -17.01 -6.79 18.82
C ARG A 382 -15.88 -6.24 17.96
N LEU A 383 -15.36 -5.06 18.31
CA LEU A 383 -14.27 -4.45 17.58
C LEU A 383 -12.98 -5.30 17.66
N LEU A 384 -12.67 -5.85 18.84
CA LEU A 384 -11.54 -6.77 19.03
C LEU A 384 -11.70 -8.05 18.20
N MET A 385 -12.91 -8.63 18.16
CA MET A 385 -13.17 -9.83 17.37
C MET A 385 -13.02 -9.55 15.87
N ASP A 386 -13.61 -8.46 15.38
CA ASP A 386 -13.64 -8.18 13.94
C ASP A 386 -12.29 -7.67 13.42
N ALA A 387 -11.53 -6.93 14.23
CA ALA A 387 -10.19 -6.47 13.86
C ALA A 387 -9.11 -7.54 14.14
N GLY A 388 -9.33 -8.43 15.10
CA GLY A 388 -8.38 -9.48 15.46
C GLY A 388 -6.99 -8.92 15.82
N ASP A 389 -5.96 -9.48 15.18
CA ASP A 389 -4.57 -9.06 15.38
C ASP A 389 -4.28 -7.65 14.78
N ASP A 390 -5.17 -7.12 13.92
CA ASP A 390 -4.99 -5.83 13.22
C ASP A 390 -5.51 -4.62 14.01
N ILE A 391 -5.97 -4.81 15.26
CA ILE A 391 -6.60 -3.73 16.04
C ILE A 391 -5.66 -2.54 16.27
N GLU A 392 -4.38 -2.77 16.49
CA GLU A 392 -3.40 -1.70 16.73
C GLU A 392 -3.22 -0.84 15.47
N ASP A 393 -3.14 -1.48 14.31
CA ASP A 393 -3.03 -0.82 13.01
C ASP A 393 -4.32 -0.07 12.65
N LEU A 394 -5.49 -0.64 12.97
CA LEU A 394 -6.77 0.04 12.85
C LEU A 394 -6.80 1.32 13.70
N MET A 395 -6.39 1.25 14.98
CA MET A 395 -6.35 2.41 15.85
C MET A 395 -5.37 3.48 15.34
N LEU A 396 -4.25 3.06 14.75
CA LEU A 396 -3.27 3.97 14.16
C LEU A 396 -3.83 4.72 12.94
N LEU A 397 -4.52 4.02 12.03
CA LEU A 397 -5.19 4.66 10.90
C LEU A 397 -6.23 5.68 11.35
N VAL A 398 -7.07 5.32 12.33
CA VAL A 398 -8.13 6.22 12.81
C VAL A 398 -7.55 7.45 13.51
N ARG A 399 -6.42 7.31 14.22
CA ARG A 399 -5.69 8.47 14.76
C ARG A 399 -5.17 9.38 13.64
N ALA A 400 -4.65 8.80 12.55
CA ALA A 400 -4.18 9.55 11.39
C ALA A 400 -5.31 10.29 10.65
N ASP A 401 -6.52 9.74 10.67
CA ASP A 401 -7.72 10.31 10.05
C ASP A 401 -8.27 11.56 10.76
N VAL A 402 -7.82 11.84 11.99
CA VAL A 402 -8.22 13.04 12.74
C VAL A 402 -7.55 14.32 12.19
N THR A 403 -8.08 14.84 11.08
CA THR A 403 -7.57 16.00 10.33
C THR A 403 -8.23 17.35 10.71
N SER A 404 -8.87 17.42 11.88
CA SER A 404 -9.61 18.65 12.26
C SER A 404 -8.66 19.81 12.59
N LYS A 405 -8.88 20.97 11.97
CA LYS A 405 -8.16 22.22 12.34
C LYS A 405 -8.45 22.72 13.76
N ASN A 406 -9.47 22.17 14.45
CA ASN A 406 -9.81 22.55 15.81
C ASN A 406 -9.02 21.72 16.83
N ALA A 407 -7.95 22.30 17.39
CA ALA A 407 -7.07 21.63 18.34
C ALA A 407 -7.80 21.08 19.59
N ARG A 408 -8.88 21.72 20.06
CA ARG A 408 -9.66 21.22 21.20
C ARG A 408 -10.44 19.96 20.83
N ARG A 409 -10.99 19.93 19.60
CA ARG A 409 -11.70 18.76 19.07
C ARG A 409 -10.72 17.60 18.87
N VAL A 410 -9.58 17.84 18.23
CA VAL A 410 -8.52 16.83 18.05
C VAL A 410 -8.10 16.20 19.39
N ARG A 411 -7.75 17.02 20.38
CA ARG A 411 -7.37 16.50 21.72
C ARG A 411 -8.46 15.65 22.37
N ARG A 412 -9.73 16.02 22.20
CA ARG A 412 -10.86 15.23 22.73
C ARG A 412 -10.95 13.87 22.05
N TYR A 413 -10.83 13.83 20.72
CA TYR A 413 -10.89 12.58 19.96
C TYR A 413 -9.73 11.65 20.31
N LEU A 414 -8.51 12.17 20.33
CA LEU A 414 -7.32 11.40 20.72
C LEU A 414 -7.42 10.86 22.15
N ALA A 415 -7.86 11.68 23.11
CA ALA A 415 -8.11 11.21 24.47
C ALA A 415 -9.24 10.17 24.56
N GLY A 416 -10.14 10.15 23.59
CA GLY A 416 -11.15 9.09 23.40
C GLY A 416 -10.51 7.78 22.99
N PHE A 417 -9.68 7.80 21.96
CA PHE A 417 -8.94 6.62 21.51
C PHE A 417 -8.03 6.06 22.62
N ASP A 418 -7.38 6.93 23.40
CA ASP A 418 -6.59 6.49 24.56
C ASP A 418 -7.44 5.73 25.60
N ARG A 419 -8.74 6.07 25.75
CA ARG A 419 -9.65 5.33 26.64
C ARG A 419 -10.00 3.96 26.06
N VAL A 420 -10.25 3.89 24.76
CA VAL A 420 -10.57 2.65 24.04
C VAL A 420 -9.37 1.70 24.12
N GLU A 421 -8.15 2.18 23.87
CA GLU A 421 -6.92 1.39 23.99
C GLU A 421 -6.65 0.93 25.42
N ARG A 422 -6.88 1.77 26.43
CA ARG A 422 -6.76 1.34 27.82
C ARG A 422 -7.73 0.20 28.13
N ARG A 423 -8.95 0.21 27.61
CA ARG A 423 -9.88 -0.92 27.78
C ARG A 423 -9.38 -2.19 27.10
N PHE A 424 -8.76 -2.08 25.93
CA PHE A 424 -8.11 -3.23 25.30
C PHE A 424 -6.97 -3.81 26.14
N ALA A 425 -6.22 -2.95 26.85
CA ALA A 425 -5.06 -3.35 27.66
C ALA A 425 -5.42 -3.80 29.09
N GLU A 426 -6.47 -3.25 29.69
CA GLU A 426 -6.92 -3.55 31.05
C GLU A 426 -7.69 -4.88 31.13
N GLY A 427 -8.21 -5.39 30.00
CA GLY A 427 -8.94 -6.65 29.95
C GLY A 427 -8.04 -7.85 29.64
N GLU A 428 -8.19 -8.92 30.42
CA GLU A 428 -7.97 -10.30 29.93
C GLU A 428 -8.77 -10.59 28.62
N GLU A 429 -9.68 -9.69 28.24
CA GLU A 429 -10.44 -9.70 26.99
C GLU A 429 -9.59 -9.79 25.73
N ARG A 430 -8.42 -9.16 25.62
CA ARG A 430 -7.62 -9.29 24.38
C ARG A 430 -7.17 -10.73 24.15
N ASP A 431 -6.61 -11.37 25.18
CA ASP A 431 -6.19 -12.77 25.12
C ASP A 431 -7.37 -13.75 25.05
N ARG A 432 -8.48 -13.44 25.74
CA ARG A 432 -9.73 -14.23 25.66
C ARG A 432 -10.39 -14.12 24.28
N MET A 433 -10.32 -12.97 23.62
CA MET A 433 -10.89 -12.74 22.29
C MET A 433 -10.01 -13.33 21.19
N ARG A 434 -8.69 -13.25 21.33
CA ARG A 434 -7.74 -13.87 20.39
C ARG A 434 -7.89 -15.40 20.34
N ASN A 435 -8.19 -16.01 21.49
CA ASN A 435 -8.47 -17.44 21.62
C ASN A 435 -9.99 -17.73 21.67
N TRP A 436 -10.84 -16.78 21.26
CA TRP A 436 -12.27 -16.98 21.31
C TRP A 436 -12.67 -17.98 20.24
N GLU A 437 -13.21 -19.10 20.70
CA GLU A 437 -13.91 -20.04 19.84
C GLU A 437 -15.40 -19.96 20.17
N PRO A 438 -16.28 -20.10 19.16
CA PRO A 438 -17.70 -20.29 19.43
C PRO A 438 -17.87 -21.45 20.42
N PRO A 439 -18.60 -21.26 21.53
CA PRO A 439 -18.74 -22.27 22.56
C PRO A 439 -19.54 -23.50 22.08
N VAL A 440 -20.18 -23.39 20.91
CA VAL A 440 -20.92 -24.46 20.25
C VAL A 440 -20.55 -24.47 18.77
N SER A 441 -20.21 -25.65 18.23
CA SER A 441 -19.80 -25.79 16.83
C SER A 441 -20.99 -26.03 15.89
N GLY A 442 -20.82 -25.74 14.60
CA GLY A 442 -21.85 -26.04 13.59
C GLY A 442 -22.09 -27.54 13.42
N ASP A 443 -21.05 -28.35 13.54
CA ASP A 443 -21.17 -29.81 13.46
C ASP A 443 -21.92 -30.40 14.64
N GLU A 444 -21.73 -29.83 15.83
CA GLU A 444 -22.50 -30.18 17.02
C GLU A 444 -23.99 -29.85 16.87
N ILE A 445 -24.31 -28.64 16.41
CA ILE A 445 -25.70 -28.22 16.15
C ILE A 445 -26.37 -29.19 15.18
N LYS A 446 -25.69 -29.55 14.08
CA LYS A 446 -26.20 -30.52 13.10
C LYS A 446 -26.44 -31.88 13.74
N ALA A 447 -25.45 -32.41 14.45
CA ALA A 447 -25.50 -33.76 15.02
C ALA A 447 -26.56 -33.91 16.11
N GLN A 448 -26.64 -32.96 17.04
CA GLN A 448 -27.55 -33.06 18.18
C GLN A 448 -28.99 -32.68 17.84
N LEU A 449 -29.20 -31.72 16.91
CA LEU A 449 -30.54 -31.27 16.53
C LEU A 449 -31.09 -31.97 15.29
N GLY A 450 -30.29 -32.83 14.64
CA GLY A 450 -30.67 -33.54 13.41
C GLY A 450 -30.90 -32.58 12.23
N LEU A 451 -30.16 -31.47 12.17
CA LEU A 451 -30.26 -30.47 11.11
C LEU A 451 -29.24 -30.72 10.01
N ASP A 452 -29.66 -30.52 8.77
CA ASP A 452 -28.75 -30.47 7.63
C ASP A 452 -27.94 -29.16 7.64
N GLU A 453 -26.83 -29.16 6.91
CA GLU A 453 -26.08 -27.93 6.66
C GLU A 453 -26.94 -26.91 5.91
N GLY A 454 -27.05 -25.69 6.46
CA GLY A 454 -27.90 -24.67 5.87
C GLY A 454 -28.09 -23.43 6.75
N VAL A 455 -29.03 -22.59 6.35
CA VAL A 455 -29.28 -21.28 6.97
C VAL A 455 -29.69 -21.37 8.44
N ALA A 456 -30.47 -22.37 8.84
CA ALA A 456 -30.87 -22.55 10.24
C ALA A 456 -29.66 -22.74 11.17
N VAL A 457 -28.70 -23.60 10.77
CA VAL A 457 -27.45 -23.80 11.52
C VAL A 457 -26.63 -22.52 11.54
N GLY A 458 -26.55 -21.81 10.41
CA GLY A 458 -25.89 -20.51 10.32
C GLY A 458 -26.49 -19.46 11.27
N MET A 459 -27.81 -19.36 11.36
CA MET A 459 -28.52 -18.46 12.28
C MET A 459 -28.22 -18.79 13.74
N LEU A 460 -28.29 -20.07 14.13
CA LEU A 460 -28.01 -20.48 15.51
C LEU A 460 -26.57 -20.14 15.93
N LYS A 461 -25.58 -20.43 15.07
CA LYS A 461 -24.19 -20.05 15.32
C LYS A 461 -24.05 -18.55 15.52
N GLU A 462 -24.70 -17.78 14.65
CA GLU A 462 -24.62 -16.33 14.63
C GLU A 462 -25.30 -15.70 15.85
N TRP A 463 -26.49 -16.17 16.22
CA TRP A 463 -27.22 -15.69 17.39
C TRP A 463 -26.52 -16.03 18.71
N VAL A 464 -25.89 -17.21 18.81
CA VAL A 464 -25.04 -17.56 19.96
C VAL A 464 -23.86 -16.61 20.04
N ARG A 465 -23.17 -16.38 18.91
CA ARG A 465 -22.04 -15.45 18.84
C ARG A 465 -22.46 -14.05 19.33
N GLU A 466 -23.54 -13.50 18.81
CA GLU A 466 -24.03 -12.17 19.24
C GLU A 466 -24.44 -12.14 20.70
N ALA A 467 -25.15 -13.16 21.20
CA ALA A 467 -25.54 -13.23 22.60
C ALA A 467 -24.33 -13.30 23.56
N VAL A 468 -23.27 -14.01 23.16
CA VAL A 468 -22.01 -14.02 23.89
C VAL A 468 -21.35 -12.65 23.85
N LEU A 469 -21.27 -12.00 22.68
CA LEU A 469 -20.71 -10.66 22.52
C LEU A 469 -21.50 -9.56 23.25
N ASP A 470 -22.81 -9.72 23.40
CA ASP A 470 -23.66 -8.82 24.19
C ASP A 470 -23.54 -9.08 25.70
N GLY A 471 -22.93 -10.20 26.10
CA GLY A 471 -22.84 -10.62 27.50
C GLY A 471 -24.14 -11.15 28.07
N THR A 472 -25.16 -11.40 27.23
CA THR A 472 -26.41 -12.05 27.64
C THR A 472 -26.23 -13.54 27.88
N VAL A 473 -25.23 -14.15 27.24
CA VAL A 473 -24.85 -15.55 27.40
C VAL A 473 -23.36 -15.64 27.74
N PRO A 474 -22.96 -16.34 28.81
CA PRO A 474 -21.55 -16.63 29.08
C PRO A 474 -20.90 -17.39 27.91
N ASN A 475 -19.60 -17.19 27.69
CA ASN A 475 -18.83 -17.97 26.72
C ASN A 475 -18.51 -19.38 27.25
N GLU A 476 -19.55 -20.13 27.59
CA GLU A 476 -19.49 -21.48 28.15
C GLU A 476 -20.43 -22.38 27.36
N HIS A 477 -19.98 -23.60 27.08
CA HIS A 477 -20.70 -24.56 26.24
C HIS A 477 -22.15 -24.76 26.70
N ASP A 478 -22.37 -25.11 27.97
CA ASP A 478 -23.71 -25.39 28.51
C ASP A 478 -24.68 -24.21 28.38
N ALA A 479 -24.21 -22.99 28.67
CA ALA A 479 -25.03 -21.79 28.60
C ALA A 479 -25.37 -21.43 27.14
N ALA A 480 -24.40 -21.56 26.24
CA ALA A 480 -24.60 -21.36 24.81
C ALA A 480 -25.52 -22.44 24.21
N TRP A 481 -25.38 -23.70 24.65
CA TRP A 481 -26.23 -24.79 24.19
C TRP A 481 -27.68 -24.62 24.65
N ALA A 482 -27.89 -24.17 25.90
CA ALA A 482 -29.23 -23.81 26.38
C ALA A 482 -29.86 -22.70 25.53
N TYR A 483 -29.05 -21.71 25.11
CA TYR A 483 -29.50 -20.65 24.21
C TYR A 483 -29.86 -21.16 22.81
N VAL A 484 -29.10 -22.11 22.26
CA VAL A 484 -29.40 -22.81 21.00
C VAL A 484 -30.75 -23.53 21.09
N LEU A 485 -30.96 -24.33 22.13
CA LEU A 485 -32.20 -25.09 22.33
C LEU A 485 -33.42 -24.17 22.43
N ALA A 486 -33.28 -23.03 23.11
CA ALA A 486 -34.37 -22.06 23.23
C ALA A 486 -34.78 -21.40 21.89
N ARG A 487 -33.93 -21.46 20.86
CA ARG A 487 -34.12 -20.80 19.55
C ARG A 487 -34.16 -21.74 18.35
N GLN A 488 -34.04 -23.05 18.59
CA GLN A 488 -34.01 -24.06 17.53
C GLN A 488 -35.23 -23.95 16.61
N ASP A 489 -36.45 -23.95 17.18
CA ASP A 489 -37.68 -23.94 16.39
C ASP A 489 -37.80 -22.70 15.52
N GLU A 490 -37.34 -21.56 16.04
CA GLU A 490 -37.29 -20.30 15.30
C GLU A 490 -36.31 -20.38 14.13
N ALA A 491 -35.08 -20.86 14.37
CA ALA A 491 -34.06 -20.99 13.33
C ALA A 491 -34.49 -21.96 12.23
N VAL A 492 -35.12 -23.09 12.59
CA VAL A 492 -35.65 -24.07 11.63
C VAL A 492 -36.76 -23.45 10.78
N ARG A 493 -37.70 -22.73 11.42
CA ARG A 493 -38.79 -22.03 10.72
C ARG A 493 -38.25 -21.01 9.73
N ARG A 494 -37.35 -20.13 10.17
CA ARG A 494 -36.71 -19.10 9.33
C ARG A 494 -35.86 -19.73 8.22
N GLY A 495 -35.18 -20.84 8.49
CA GLY A 495 -34.45 -21.62 7.48
C GLY A 495 -35.37 -22.21 6.40
N ALA A 496 -36.55 -22.72 6.78
CA ALA A 496 -37.54 -23.21 5.82
C ALA A 496 -38.09 -22.09 4.94
N LEU A 497 -38.37 -20.91 5.52
CA LEU A 497 -38.78 -19.71 4.78
C LEU A 497 -37.73 -19.31 3.75
N PHE A 498 -36.45 -19.30 4.13
CA PHE A 498 -35.34 -19.00 3.22
C PHE A 498 -35.29 -19.98 2.03
N GLN A 499 -35.44 -21.28 2.29
CA GLN A 499 -35.45 -22.29 1.23
C GLN A 499 -36.64 -22.15 0.28
N SER A 500 -37.82 -21.80 0.83
CA SER A 500 -38.99 -21.47 0.01
C SER A 500 -38.72 -20.28 -0.89
N ALA A 501 -38.18 -19.19 -0.33
CA ALA A 501 -37.85 -17.97 -1.06
C ALA A 501 -36.88 -18.22 -2.22
N ILE A 502 -35.79 -18.96 -1.97
CA ILE A 502 -34.79 -19.29 -3.01
C ILE A 502 -35.42 -20.05 -4.18
N ARG A 503 -36.37 -20.97 -3.91
CA ARG A 503 -37.04 -21.73 -4.98
C ARG A 503 -37.91 -20.84 -5.88
N MET A 504 -38.39 -19.72 -5.35
CA MET A 504 -39.24 -18.78 -6.07
C MET A 504 -38.43 -17.77 -6.90
N LEU A 505 -37.23 -17.40 -6.45
CA LEU A 505 -36.36 -16.43 -7.14
C LEU A 505 -35.79 -16.98 -8.46
N LYS A 506 -36.03 -16.27 -9.56
CA LYS A 506 -35.57 -16.66 -10.92
C LYS A 506 -34.80 -15.54 -11.60
N GLY A 507 -33.83 -15.91 -12.44
CA GLY A 507 -33.09 -14.97 -13.29
C GLY A 507 -32.43 -13.83 -12.48
N PRO A 508 -32.65 -12.55 -12.84
CA PRO A 508 -32.09 -11.39 -12.13
C PRO A 508 -32.47 -11.32 -10.64
N GLN A 509 -33.63 -11.87 -10.26
CA GLN A 509 -34.11 -11.84 -8.87
C GLN A 509 -33.21 -12.61 -7.90
N ARG A 510 -32.33 -13.48 -8.41
CA ARG A 510 -31.32 -14.17 -7.59
C ARG A 510 -30.32 -13.21 -6.94
N GLY A 511 -30.21 -11.97 -7.43
CA GLY A 511 -29.45 -10.91 -6.75
C GLY A 511 -29.97 -10.59 -5.35
N ALA A 512 -31.25 -10.85 -5.06
CA ALA A 512 -31.87 -10.56 -3.76
C ALA A 512 -31.60 -11.62 -2.67
N ILE A 513 -30.95 -12.75 -3.00
CA ILE A 513 -30.73 -13.85 -2.05
C ILE A 513 -30.01 -13.38 -0.77
N GLY A 514 -29.02 -12.50 -0.93
CA GLY A 514 -28.28 -11.93 0.20
C GLY A 514 -29.17 -11.12 1.16
N ALA A 515 -29.98 -10.22 0.60
CA ALA A 515 -30.89 -9.38 1.37
C ALA A 515 -31.99 -10.20 2.08
N VAL A 516 -32.56 -11.21 1.40
CA VAL A 516 -33.53 -12.12 2.02
C VAL A 516 -32.90 -12.88 3.19
N LYS A 517 -31.66 -13.35 3.02
CA LYS A 517 -30.93 -13.99 4.11
C LYS A 517 -30.79 -13.04 5.29
N GLU A 518 -30.34 -11.81 5.06
CA GLU A 518 -30.12 -10.80 6.11
C GLU A 518 -31.41 -10.43 6.84
N ALA A 519 -32.49 -10.17 6.11
CA ALA A 519 -33.81 -9.88 6.67
C ALA A 519 -34.33 -11.01 7.56
N LEU A 520 -34.11 -12.27 7.15
CA LEU A 520 -34.49 -13.42 7.96
C LEU A 520 -33.58 -13.61 9.18
N PHE A 521 -32.32 -13.18 9.14
CA PHE A 521 -31.41 -13.30 10.30
C PHE A 521 -31.74 -12.31 11.41
N TRP A 522 -32.05 -11.05 11.04
CA TRP A 522 -32.12 -9.94 11.98
C TRP A 522 -33.48 -9.25 12.06
N GLY A 523 -34.38 -9.53 11.13
CA GLY A 523 -35.71 -8.93 11.11
C GLY A 523 -36.66 -9.55 12.14
N ASP A 524 -37.69 -8.77 12.47
CA ASP A 524 -38.85 -9.19 13.26
C ASP A 524 -39.79 -10.05 12.39
N VAL A 525 -39.33 -11.26 12.08
CA VAL A 525 -40.08 -12.21 11.24
C VAL A 525 -41.33 -12.67 12.00
N PRO A 526 -42.55 -12.41 11.46
CA PRO A 526 -43.78 -12.86 12.10
C PRO A 526 -43.82 -14.37 12.32
N GLU A 527 -44.52 -14.81 13.37
CA GLU A 527 -44.76 -16.24 13.61
C GLU A 527 -45.83 -16.81 12.67
N ASP A 528 -46.79 -15.98 12.26
CA ASP A 528 -47.81 -16.35 11.30
C ASP A 528 -47.21 -16.58 9.90
N ALA A 529 -47.59 -17.68 9.27
CA ALA A 529 -46.97 -18.13 8.02
C ALA A 529 -47.25 -17.18 6.84
N GLU A 530 -48.45 -16.59 6.78
CA GLU A 530 -48.83 -15.67 5.70
C GLU A 530 -48.10 -14.32 5.87
N ALA A 531 -48.05 -13.82 7.10
CA ALA A 531 -47.29 -12.62 7.43
C ALA A 531 -45.77 -12.79 7.24
N ALA A 532 -45.21 -13.96 7.57
CA ALA A 532 -43.80 -14.27 7.35
C ALA A 532 -43.44 -14.38 5.86
N GLN A 533 -44.35 -14.94 5.06
CA GLN A 533 -44.18 -14.97 3.61
C GLN A 533 -44.22 -13.55 3.02
N ALA A 534 -45.18 -12.72 3.46
CA ALA A 534 -45.25 -11.32 3.05
C ALA A 534 -44.01 -10.51 3.46
N PHE A 535 -43.44 -10.79 4.64
CA PHE A 535 -42.17 -10.20 5.10
C PHE A 535 -41.02 -10.52 4.14
N VAL A 536 -40.89 -11.78 3.72
CA VAL A 536 -39.87 -12.20 2.76
C VAL A 536 -40.07 -11.54 1.39
N GLU A 537 -41.32 -11.45 0.92
CA GLU A 537 -41.66 -10.80 -0.34
C GLU A 537 -41.31 -9.30 -0.33
N ALA A 538 -41.57 -8.62 0.79
CA ALA A 538 -41.16 -7.24 0.99
C ALA A 538 -39.64 -7.08 0.93
N ALA A 539 -38.88 -7.96 1.60
CA ALA A 539 -37.43 -7.94 1.55
C ALA A 539 -36.87 -8.18 0.13
N VAL A 540 -37.51 -9.05 -0.65
CA VAL A 540 -37.16 -9.24 -2.08
C VAL A 540 -37.43 -7.97 -2.88
N ALA A 541 -38.61 -7.36 -2.71
CA ALA A 541 -38.99 -6.14 -3.43
C ALA A 541 -38.03 -4.98 -3.12
N GLU A 542 -37.71 -4.78 -1.85
CA GLU A 542 -36.74 -3.76 -1.40
C GLU A 542 -35.36 -3.97 -2.03
N ALA A 543 -34.90 -5.22 -2.10
CA ALA A 543 -33.59 -5.55 -2.65
C ALA A 543 -33.49 -5.36 -4.18
N LEU A 544 -34.61 -5.44 -4.90
CA LEU A 544 -34.65 -5.30 -6.36
C LEU A 544 -34.96 -3.86 -6.81
N GLY A 545 -35.54 -3.02 -5.95
CA GLY A 545 -35.99 -1.67 -6.29
C GLY A 545 -37.21 -1.67 -7.22
N ASP A 546 -37.84 -0.51 -7.41
CA ASP A 546 -39.10 -0.34 -8.16
C ASP A 546 -39.01 -0.62 -9.69
N ASP A 547 -37.87 -1.08 -10.22
CA ASP A 547 -37.61 -1.26 -11.66
C ASP A 547 -37.42 -2.74 -12.08
N ALA A 548 -38.08 -3.70 -11.41
CA ALA A 548 -38.07 -5.12 -11.78
C ALA A 548 -39.18 -5.53 -12.77
#